data_AF-A0A6J4URD4-F1
#
_entry.id   AF-A0A6J4URD4-F1
#
_cell.length_a   1.000
_cell.length_b   1.000
_cell.length_c   1.000
_cell.angle_alpha   90.00
_cell.angle_beta   90.00
_cell.angle_gamma   90.00
#
_symmetry.space_group_name_H-M   'P 1'
#
loop_
_entity.id
_entity.type
_entity.pdbx_description
1 polymer ?
#
loop_
_entity_poly.entity_id
_entity_poly.type
_entity_poly.pdbx_seq_one_letter_code
_entity_poly.pdbx_strand_id
1 'polypeptide(L)' 'LFRERAAQPIVPLRYSERIPDHRTGMPGLYLANTSQIYPEDRGTNYSVRLGNRIAALVLGDLTGATGGR' A
#
# COMPACT_ATOMS: atom_id res chain seq x y z
N LEU A 1 -13.83 -19.54 20.83
CA LEU A 1 -13.15 -19.57 19.51
C LEU A 1 -13.49 -18.27 18.79
N PHE A 2 -12.52 -17.46 18.37
CA PHE A 2 -12.78 -16.20 17.65
C PHE A 2 -12.98 -16.47 16.15
N ARG A 3 -13.91 -15.76 15.49
CA ARG A 3 -14.20 -15.90 14.06
C ARG A 3 -14.21 -14.53 13.41
N GLU A 4 -13.42 -14.36 12.36
CA GLU A 4 -13.35 -13.15 11.56
C GLU A 4 -13.65 -13.51 10.10
N ARG A 5 -14.63 -12.83 9.48
CA ARG A 5 -15.07 -13.13 8.11
C ARG A 5 -14.00 -12.73 7.08
N ALA A 6 -13.15 -11.77 7.41
CA ALA A 6 -12.09 -11.25 6.55
C ALA A 6 -10.67 -11.67 6.98
N ALA A 7 -10.53 -12.74 7.78
CA ALA A 7 -9.24 -13.15 8.35
C ALA A 7 -8.18 -13.51 7.30
N GLN A 8 -8.62 -14.08 6.18
CA GLN A 8 -7.75 -14.46 5.08
C GLN A 8 -8.36 -14.03 3.75
N PRO A 9 -7.67 -13.17 2.98
CA PRO A 9 -8.10 -12.83 1.65
C PRO A 9 -7.93 -14.04 0.72
N ILE A 10 -8.91 -14.25 -0.16
CA ILE A 10 -8.79 -15.18 -1.28
C ILE A 10 -8.22 -14.37 -2.44
N VAL A 11 -7.05 -14.76 -2.93
CA VAL A 11 -6.37 -14.09 -4.05
C VAL A 11 -6.90 -14.68 -5.37
N PRO A 12 -7.69 -13.93 -6.17
CA PRO A 12 -8.19 -14.44 -7.44
C PRO A 12 -7.08 -14.52 -8.50
N LEU A 13 -7.36 -15.20 -9.61
CA LEU A 13 -6.48 -15.23 -10.76
C LEU A 13 -6.19 -13.80 -11.26
N ARG A 14 -4.92 -13.52 -11.59
CA ARG A 14 -4.43 -12.19 -12.06
C ARG A 14 -4.61 -11.06 -11.04
N TYR A 15 -4.60 -11.36 -9.74
CA TYR A 15 -4.70 -10.33 -8.70
C TYR A 15 -3.60 -9.28 -8.76
N SER A 16 -2.39 -9.63 -9.22
CA SER A 16 -1.29 -8.67 -9.45
C SER A 16 -1.68 -7.49 -10.33
N GLU A 17 -2.58 -7.69 -11.29
CA GLU A 17 -3.08 -6.64 -12.20
C GLU A 17 -4.13 -5.74 -11.55
N ARG A 18 -4.62 -6.12 -10.36
CA ARG A 18 -5.69 -5.43 -9.62
C ARG A 18 -5.19 -4.76 -8.34
N ILE A 19 -3.89 -4.83 -8.06
CA ILE A 19 -3.31 -4.19 -6.89
C ILE A 19 -3.40 -2.67 -7.07
N PRO A 20 -4.05 -1.95 -6.16
CA PRO A 20 -4.17 -0.50 -6.27
C PRO A 20 -2.83 0.20 -6.03
N ASP A 21 -2.61 1.29 -6.76
CA ASP A 21 -1.44 2.15 -6.57
C ASP A 21 -1.38 2.76 -5.17
N HIS A 22 -0.15 3.06 -4.73
CA HIS A 22 0.08 3.73 -3.45
C HIS A 22 -0.31 5.22 -3.49
N ARG A 23 -0.22 5.87 -4.64
CA ARG A 23 -0.74 7.23 -4.82
C ARG A 23 -2.22 7.13 -5.18
N THR A 24 -3.06 7.77 -4.39
CA THR A 24 -4.49 7.83 -4.70
C THR A 24 -4.78 8.97 -5.68
N GLY A 25 -6.02 9.05 -6.18
CA GLY A 25 -6.48 10.21 -6.96
C GLY A 25 -6.58 11.50 -6.15
N MET A 26 -6.38 11.46 -4.84
CA MET A 26 -6.41 12.63 -3.95
C MET A 26 -4.98 13.04 -3.57
N PRO A 27 -4.54 14.28 -3.87
CA PRO A 27 -3.23 14.77 -3.51
C PRO A 27 -2.99 14.70 -1.99
N GLY A 28 -1.82 14.19 -1.59
CA GLY A 28 -1.46 14.04 -0.18
C GLY A 28 -2.07 12.84 0.53
N LEU A 29 -2.91 12.03 -0.15
CA LEU A 29 -3.47 10.80 0.39
C LEU A 29 -2.83 9.57 -0.28
N TYR A 30 -2.27 8.68 0.54
CA TYR A 30 -1.56 7.48 0.09
C TYR A 30 -2.22 6.22 0.65
N LEU A 31 -2.25 5.17 -0.17
CA LEU A 31 -2.77 3.85 0.19
C LEU A 31 -1.65 2.91 0.59
N ALA A 32 -1.71 2.42 1.83
CA ALA A 32 -0.71 1.53 2.40
C ALA A 32 -1.38 0.50 3.32
N ASN A 33 -1.85 -0.62 2.76
CA ASN A 33 -2.50 -1.66 3.54
C ASN A 33 -2.30 -3.06 2.92
N THR A 34 -2.93 -4.07 3.52
CA THR A 34 -2.77 -5.48 3.14
C THR A 34 -3.39 -5.85 1.79
N SER A 35 -4.18 -4.98 1.14
CA SER A 35 -4.60 -5.20 -0.26
C SER A 35 -3.44 -5.19 -1.26
N GLN A 36 -2.27 -4.69 -0.84
CA GLN A 36 -1.08 -4.55 -1.68
C GLN A 36 -0.02 -5.63 -1.38
N ILE A 37 -0.34 -6.60 -0.52
CA ILE A 37 0.64 -7.55 0.03
C ILE A 37 1.07 -8.64 -0.93
N TYR A 38 0.22 -8.99 -1.89
CA TYR A 38 0.51 -10.02 -2.88
C TYR A 38 1.80 -9.70 -3.64
N PRO A 39 2.70 -10.68 -3.87
CA PRO A 39 2.57 -12.12 -3.62
C PRO A 39 2.97 -12.59 -2.22
N GLU A 40 3.31 -11.68 -1.32
CA GLU A 40 3.70 -11.99 0.05
C GLU A 40 2.48 -12.29 0.94
N ASP A 41 2.73 -12.81 2.13
CA ASP A 41 1.70 -13.04 3.16
C ASP A 41 1.75 -11.97 4.26
N ARG A 42 0.72 -11.94 5.13
CA ARG A 42 0.50 -11.00 6.26
C ARG A 42 1.60 -11.03 7.33
N GLY A 43 2.81 -10.60 6.97
CA GLY A 43 3.97 -10.51 7.84
C GLY A 43 4.40 -9.07 8.14
N THR A 44 4.94 -8.84 9.33
CA THR A 44 5.43 -7.53 9.78
C THR A 44 6.55 -6.97 8.88
N ASN A 45 7.37 -7.86 8.30
CA ASN A 45 8.44 -7.46 7.37
C ASN A 45 7.89 -6.69 6.17
N TYR A 46 6.75 -7.13 5.63
CA TYR A 46 6.08 -6.42 4.55
C TYR A 46 5.64 -5.02 5.01
N SER A 47 5.00 -4.91 6.18
CA SER A 47 4.53 -3.63 6.71
C SER A 47 5.68 -2.62 6.90
N VAL A 48 6.85 -3.08 7.37
CA VAL A 48 8.03 -2.20 7.52
C VAL A 48 8.53 -1.72 6.16
N ARG A 49 8.68 -2.61 5.18
CA ARG A 49 9.09 -2.22 3.82
C ARG A 49 8.08 -1.29 3.16
N LEU A 50 6.79 -1.57 3.33
CA LEU A 50 5.72 -0.73 2.83
C LEU A 50 5.79 0.67 3.46
N GLY A 51 5.96 0.77 4.77
CA GLY A 51 6.13 2.06 5.46
C GLY A 51 7.28 2.89 4.89
N ASN A 52 8.45 2.28 4.71
CA ASN A 52 9.61 2.95 4.11
C ASN A 52 9.34 3.42 2.67
N ARG A 53 8.65 2.59 1.87
CA ARG A 53 8.27 2.95 0.49
C ARG A 53 7.34 4.17 0.47
N ILE A 54 6.33 4.20 1.34
CA ILE A 54 5.37 5.30 1.40
C ILE A 54 6.05 6.59 1.88
N ALA A 55 6.93 6.50 2.88
CA ALA A 55 7.69 7.65 3.35
C ALA A 55 8.54 8.28 2.22
N ALA A 56 9.18 7.45 1.39
CA ALA A 56 9.95 7.93 0.24
C ALA A 56 9.06 8.61 -0.82
N LEU A 57 7.87 8.06 -1.11
CA LEU A 57 6.91 8.68 -2.02
C LEU A 57 6.44 10.05 -1.51
N VAL A 58 6.06 10.13 -0.24
CA VAL A 58 5.62 11.36 0.41
C VAL A 58 6.71 12.43 0.34
N LEU A 59 7.96 12.09 0.66
CA LEU A 59 9.07 13.03 0.61
C LEU A 59 9.35 13.53 -0.81
N GLY A 60 9.28 12.64 -1.81
CA GLY A 60 9.42 13.01 -3.22
C GLY A 60 8.34 14.00 -3.66
N ASP A 61 7.09 13.75 -3.27
CA ASP A 61 5.97 14.60 -3.68
C ASP A 61 5.98 15.96 -2.95
N LEU A 62 6.42 16.01 -1.68
CA LEU A 62 6.59 17.26 -0.94
C LEU A 62 7.71 18.14 -1.51
N THR A 63 8.86 17.55 -1.87
CA THR A 63 9.98 18.29 -2.46
C THR A 63 9.64 18.79 -3.86
N GLY A 64 8.97 17.98 -4.68
CA GLY A 64 8.46 18.38 -6.00
C GLY A 64 7.40 19.49 -5.93
N ALA A 65 6.51 19.45 -4.93
CA ALA A 65 5.50 20.50 -4.71
C ALA A 65 6.10 21.83 -4.24
N THR A 66 7.27 21.80 -3.59
CA THR A 66 7.91 23.00 -3.04
C THR A 66 8.71 23.78 -4.10
N GLY A 67 9.19 23.11 -5.17
CA GLY A 67 9.93 23.75 -6.26
C GLY A 67 9.07 24.41 -7.36
N GLY A 68 7.74 24.34 -7.25
CA GLY A 68 6.79 24.84 -8.25
C GLY A 68 5.96 26.06 -7.83
N ARG A 69 6.40 26.78 -6.79
CA ARG A 69 5.80 28.05 -6.35
C ARG A 69 6.79 29.20 -6.47
#